data_AF-Q11M66-F1
#
_entry.id   AF-Q11M66-F1
#
_cell.length_a   1.000
_cell.length_b   1.000
_cell.length_c   1.000
_cell.angle_alpha   90.00
_cell.angle_beta   90.00
_cell.angle_gamma   90.00
#
_symmetry.space_group_name_H-M   'P 1'
#
loop_
_entity.id
_entity.type
_entity.pdbx_description
1 polymer ?
#
loop_
_entity_poly.entity_id
_entity_poly.type
_entity_poly.pdbx_seq_one_letter_code
_entity_poly.pdbx_strand_id
1 'polypeptide(L)'
;MHSLAFPPLDCSRPRLSRLGAVLLAFALCAFLSACKVPLYSGLSEQEANDMLGKLLEYDIDATKQADKDNYITLLVDEAQFGQAVDLLKSFGLPRPQFETIGKVFTGDGLVTSPVKEWARLNFALSQELSKMVSSIPGVVLAEVQIANPRKTTPFDEVPPPSASVLAIVNRSAVTAELVPRIRQLVAHSIENVQYEKVGVVVLPVDPPPPPTIEFVSLGGVAIRKGGEERAVLLAGGIAVFSLVLGAAAALSVGTYLRSRRKERVG
;
A
#
# COMPACT_ATOMS: atom_id res chain seq x y z
N MET A 1 -10.39 79.96 23.53
CA MET A 1 -9.44 79.65 22.44
C MET A 1 -8.25 78.92 23.06
N HIS A 2 -7.85 77.81 22.44
CA HIS A 2 -6.73 76.91 22.78
C HIS A 2 -6.81 76.09 24.09
N SER A 3 -7.56 74.98 24.01
CA SER A 3 -7.28 73.75 24.75
C SER A 3 -6.74 72.73 23.76
N LEU A 4 -5.45 72.38 23.84
CA LEU A 4 -4.86 71.15 23.29
C LEU A 4 -3.54 70.87 24.02
N ALA A 5 -3.62 70.16 25.15
CA ALA A 5 -2.48 69.46 25.73
C ALA A 5 -2.55 68.00 25.25
N PHE A 6 -1.56 67.59 24.46
CA PHE A 6 -1.34 66.21 24.03
C PHE A 6 -1.06 65.31 25.26
N PRO A 7 -1.74 64.16 25.43
CA PRO A 7 -1.22 63.10 26.28
C PRO A 7 -0.12 62.30 25.54
N PRO A 8 0.89 61.78 26.26
CA PRO A 8 2.03 61.10 25.67
C PRO A 8 1.65 59.72 25.10
N LEU A 9 2.36 59.34 24.04
CA LEU A 9 2.40 58.01 23.46
C LEU A 9 2.94 57.01 24.49
N ASP A 10 2.06 56.23 25.13
CA ASP A 10 2.50 55.10 25.94
C ASP A 10 2.53 53.82 25.08
N CYS A 11 3.73 53.54 24.57
CA CYS A 11 4.06 52.35 23.81
C CYS A 11 4.82 51.39 24.74
N SER A 12 4.18 50.35 25.28
CA SER A 12 4.94 49.23 25.87
C SER A 12 4.17 47.90 25.91
N ARG A 13 4.25 47.20 24.77
CA ARG A 13 4.47 45.75 24.57
C ARG A 13 3.70 44.72 25.42
N PRO A 14 2.83 43.95 24.72
CA PRO A 14 2.79 42.49 24.88
C PRO A 14 2.93 41.75 23.53
N ARG A 15 3.61 42.34 22.52
CA ARG A 15 3.74 41.73 21.18
C ARG A 15 4.81 40.63 21.09
N LEU A 16 5.86 40.67 21.92
CA LEU A 16 7.01 39.75 21.79
C LEU A 16 6.68 38.30 22.20
N SER A 17 5.89 38.07 23.25
CA SER A 17 5.59 36.70 23.70
C SER A 17 4.58 35.98 22.79
N ARG A 18 3.66 36.72 22.16
CA ARG A 18 2.73 36.15 21.16
C ARG A 18 3.46 35.74 19.89
N LEU A 19 4.47 36.50 19.46
CA LEU A 19 5.31 36.15 18.30
C LEU A 19 6.15 34.89 18.54
N GLY A 20 6.72 34.71 19.74
CA GLY A 20 7.47 33.51 20.10
C GLY A 20 6.61 32.25 20.13
N ALA A 21 5.39 32.33 20.67
CA ALA A 21 4.44 31.21 20.67
C ALA A 21 3.97 30.84 19.25
N VAL A 22 3.76 31.83 18.39
CA VAL A 22 3.37 31.61 16.99
C VAL A 22 4.51 31.00 16.17
N LEU A 23 5.75 31.48 16.35
CA LEU A 23 6.93 30.92 15.67
C LEU A 23 7.23 29.48 16.11
N LEU A 24 7.06 29.17 17.40
CA LEU A 24 7.23 27.80 17.92
C LEU A 24 6.11 26.86 17.43
N ALA A 25 4.86 27.34 17.40
CA ALA A 25 3.75 26.58 16.84
C ALA A 25 3.93 26.33 15.33
N PHE A 26 4.44 27.32 14.60
CA PHE A 26 4.74 27.19 13.18
C PHE A 26 5.90 26.22 12.93
N ALA A 27 6.94 26.24 13.77
CA ALA A 27 8.02 25.26 13.75
C ALA A 27 7.48 23.84 14.03
N LEU A 28 6.65 23.65 15.06
CA LEU A 28 6.03 22.34 15.35
C LEU A 28 5.18 21.84 14.19
N CYS A 29 4.36 22.71 13.59
CA CYS A 29 3.54 22.36 12.43
C CYS A 29 4.40 21.99 11.20
N ALA A 30 5.54 22.68 10.99
CA ALA A 30 6.46 22.36 9.91
C ALA A 30 7.18 21.02 10.12
N PHE A 31 7.38 20.57 11.36
CA PHE A 31 7.99 19.25 11.64
C PHE A 31 7.01 18.07 11.55
N LEU A 32 5.70 18.31 11.51
CA LEU A 32 4.70 17.27 11.28
C LEU A 32 4.42 16.99 9.80
N SER A 33 5.02 17.74 8.86
CA SER A 33 4.87 17.43 7.44
C SER A 33 5.74 16.25 7.04
N ALA A 34 5.20 15.03 7.16
CA ALA A 34 5.73 13.90 6.41
C ALA A 34 5.51 14.20 4.92
N CYS A 35 6.59 14.50 4.19
CA CYS A 35 6.51 14.71 2.75
C CYS A 35 6.23 13.35 2.11
N LYS A 36 5.01 13.18 1.59
CA LYS A 36 4.66 11.97 0.85
C LYS A 36 5.06 12.15 -0.61
N VAL A 37 5.87 11.21 -1.10
CA VAL A 37 6.35 11.18 -2.48
C VAL A 37 5.55 10.15 -3.29
N PRO A 38 5.26 10.41 -4.58
CA PRO A 38 4.56 9.44 -5.42
C PRO A 38 5.45 8.22 -5.69
N LEU A 39 4.93 7.03 -5.40
CA LEU A 39 5.59 5.74 -5.62
C LEU A 39 5.26 5.18 -7.01
N TYR A 40 3.96 5.09 -7.32
CA TYR A 40 3.42 4.65 -8.61
C TYR A 40 2.18 5.46 -8.96
N SER A 41 2.02 5.80 -10.23
CA SER A 41 0.86 6.49 -10.79
C SER A 41 0.24 5.68 -11.94
N GLY A 42 -0.99 6.03 -12.34
CA GLY A 42 -1.66 5.34 -13.43
C GLY A 42 -2.16 3.94 -13.09
N LEU A 43 -2.36 3.63 -11.81
CA LEU A 43 -2.82 2.31 -11.36
C LEU A 43 -4.34 2.20 -11.47
N SER A 44 -4.84 1.02 -11.82
CA SER A 44 -6.25 0.69 -11.62
C SER A 44 -6.57 0.59 -10.12
N GLU A 45 -7.86 0.67 -9.77
CA GLU A 45 -8.27 0.57 -8.37
C GLU A 45 -7.87 -0.77 -7.72
N GLN A 46 -7.98 -1.86 -8.48
CA GLN A 46 -7.60 -3.19 -7.99
C GLN A 46 -6.09 -3.29 -7.74
N GLU A 47 -5.26 -2.85 -8.70
CA GLU A 47 -3.80 -2.85 -8.54
C GLU A 47 -3.35 -1.97 -7.38
N ALA A 48 -3.96 -0.79 -7.23
CA ALA A 48 -3.65 0.11 -6.13
C ALA A 48 -4.01 -0.49 -4.77
N ASN A 49 -5.15 -1.20 -4.66
CA ASN A 49 -5.54 -1.88 -3.43
C ASN A 49 -4.62 -3.05 -3.10
N ASP A 50 -4.20 -3.85 -4.10
CA ASP A 50 -3.28 -4.96 -3.91
C ASP A 50 -1.91 -4.48 -3.41
N MET A 51 -1.37 -3.43 -4.04
CA MET A 51 -0.10 -2.82 -3.64
C MET A 51 -0.19 -2.14 -2.28
N LEU A 52 -1.25 -1.37 -2.03
CA LEU A 52 -1.48 -0.72 -0.72
C LEU A 52 -1.59 -1.74 0.41
N GLY A 53 -2.33 -2.84 0.18
CA GLY A 53 -2.45 -3.91 1.16
C GLY A 53 -1.09 -4.49 1.56
N LYS A 54 -0.19 -4.70 0.58
CA LYS A 54 1.16 -5.18 0.85
C LYS A 54 2.05 -4.16 1.53
N LEU A 55 1.95 -2.88 1.19
CA LEU A 55 2.72 -1.84 1.88
C LEU A 55 2.32 -1.74 3.37
N LEU A 56 1.02 -1.75 3.65
CA LEU A 56 0.50 -1.68 5.03
C LEU A 56 0.80 -2.96 5.84
N GLU A 57 0.77 -4.13 5.21
CA GLU A 57 1.13 -5.41 5.84
C GLU A 57 2.60 -5.41 6.34
N TYR A 58 3.47 -4.66 5.67
CA TYR A 58 4.88 -4.50 6.02
C TYR A 58 5.18 -3.14 6.68
N ASP A 59 4.18 -2.51 7.30
CA ASP A 59 4.35 -1.32 8.16
C ASP A 59 4.99 -0.12 7.41
N ILE A 60 4.75 -0.04 6.10
CA ILE A 60 5.09 1.08 5.23
C ILE A 60 3.86 1.99 5.12
N ASP A 61 3.98 3.24 5.56
CA ASP A 61 2.88 4.20 5.48
C ASP A 61 2.69 4.64 4.02
N ALA A 62 1.62 4.12 3.41
CA ALA A 62 1.22 4.41 2.05
C ALA A 62 -0.19 5.01 2.02
N THR A 63 -0.42 5.96 1.12
CA THR A 63 -1.71 6.63 0.96
C THR A 63 -2.14 6.63 -0.49
N LYS A 64 -3.45 6.41 -0.69
CA LYS A 64 -4.10 6.40 -2.00
C LYS A 64 -4.54 7.81 -2.35
N GLN A 65 -4.13 8.32 -3.51
CA GLN A 65 -4.62 9.56 -4.09
C GLN A 65 -5.26 9.27 -5.44
N ALA A 66 -6.53 9.63 -5.59
CA ALA A 66 -7.20 9.58 -6.88
C ALA A 66 -6.62 10.66 -7.79
N ASP A 67 -6.25 10.26 -9.01
CA ASP A 67 -5.84 11.17 -10.08
C ASP A 67 -7.03 11.46 -11.00
N LYS A 68 -6.79 12.29 -12.02
CA LYS A 68 -7.74 12.49 -13.12
C LYS A 68 -7.84 11.20 -13.94
N ASP A 69 -9.02 10.95 -14.51
CA ASP A 69 -9.30 9.78 -15.38
C ASP A 69 -9.41 8.42 -14.67
N ASN A 70 -9.85 8.40 -13.41
CA ASN A 70 -10.11 7.17 -12.62
C ASN A 70 -8.87 6.31 -12.34
N TYR A 71 -7.68 6.89 -12.53
CA TYR A 71 -6.42 6.30 -12.13
C TYR A 71 -6.07 6.67 -10.70
N ILE A 72 -5.24 5.83 -10.09
CA ILE A 72 -4.80 5.99 -8.71
C ILE A 72 -3.28 6.16 -8.66
N THR A 73 -2.84 7.08 -7.82
CA THR A 73 -1.45 7.27 -7.44
C THR A 73 -1.27 6.83 -5.98
N LEU A 74 -0.27 5.99 -5.73
CA LEU A 74 0.16 5.62 -4.39
C LEU A 74 1.30 6.52 -3.95
N LEU A 75 1.18 7.11 -2.75
CA LEU A 75 2.22 7.92 -2.14
C LEU A 75 2.75 7.25 -0.88
N VAL A 76 4.05 7.38 -0.62
CA VAL A 76 4.74 6.84 0.56
C VAL A 76 5.57 7.93 1.24
N ASP A 77 5.90 7.76 2.52
CA ASP A 77 6.91 8.60 3.18
C ASP A 77 8.25 8.49 2.42
N GLU A 78 8.87 9.64 2.12
CA GLU A 78 10.19 9.71 1.45
C GLU A 78 11.23 8.83 2.15
N ALA A 79 11.19 8.73 3.48
CA ALA A 79 12.10 7.89 4.26
C ALA A 79 11.92 6.38 3.99
N GLN A 80 10.73 5.95 3.55
CA GLN A 80 10.39 4.55 3.30
C GLN A 80 10.35 4.18 1.81
N PHE A 81 10.64 5.13 0.91
CA PHE A 81 10.51 4.93 -0.54
C PHE A 81 11.32 3.73 -1.06
N GLY A 82 12.61 3.64 -0.70
CA GLY A 82 13.47 2.53 -1.14
C GLY A 82 12.96 1.16 -0.67
N GLN A 83 12.56 1.08 0.61
CA GLN A 83 11.97 -0.13 1.19
C GLN A 83 10.67 -0.53 0.48
N ALA A 84 9.82 0.45 0.14
CA ALA A 84 8.57 0.23 -0.57
C ALA A 84 8.81 -0.34 -1.98
N VAL A 85 9.78 0.20 -2.72
CA VAL A 85 10.12 -0.27 -4.06
C VAL A 85 10.65 -1.70 -4.02
N ASP A 86 11.59 -2.00 -3.12
CA ASP A 86 12.19 -3.33 -3.03
C ASP A 86 11.18 -4.39 -2.58
N LEU A 87 10.30 -4.02 -1.64
CA LEU A 87 9.20 -4.89 -1.21
C LEU A 87 8.28 -5.23 -2.37
N LEU A 88 7.77 -4.22 -3.10
CA LEU A 88 6.86 -4.45 -4.23
C LEU A 88 7.52 -5.28 -5.33
N LYS A 89 8.81 -5.04 -5.62
CA LYS A 89 9.58 -5.86 -6.57
C LYS A 89 9.72 -7.31 -6.11
N SER A 90 9.93 -7.55 -4.82
CA SER A 90 10.01 -8.92 -4.28
C SER A 90 8.70 -9.71 -4.48
N PHE A 91 7.56 -9.01 -4.54
CA PHE A 91 6.26 -9.57 -4.85
C PHE A 91 5.91 -9.58 -6.35
N GLY A 92 6.79 -9.09 -7.22
CA GLY A 92 6.51 -8.98 -8.65
C GLY A 92 5.41 -7.98 -9.00
N LEU A 93 5.24 -6.94 -8.17
CA LEU A 93 4.28 -5.86 -8.41
C LEU A 93 4.96 -4.66 -9.09
N PRO A 94 4.25 -3.91 -9.95
CA PRO A 94 2.90 -4.18 -10.45
C PRO A 94 2.88 -5.39 -11.41
N ARG A 95 1.76 -6.12 -11.44
CA ARG A 95 1.66 -7.32 -12.28
C ARG A 95 1.67 -6.91 -13.76
N PRO A 96 2.50 -7.54 -14.62
CA PRO A 96 2.45 -7.26 -16.05
C PRO A 96 1.08 -7.63 -16.61
N GLN A 97 0.42 -6.67 -17.26
CA GLN A 97 -0.82 -6.92 -17.98
C GLN A 97 -0.49 -7.53 -19.34
N PHE A 98 -0.81 -8.81 -19.54
CA PHE A 98 -0.66 -9.46 -20.83
C PHE A 98 -1.93 -9.32 -21.67
N GLU A 99 -1.75 -9.01 -22.96
CA GLU A 99 -2.81 -9.06 -23.96
C GLU A 99 -3.40 -10.47 -23.99
N THR A 100 -4.60 -10.59 -23.46
CA THR A 100 -5.29 -11.87 -23.38
C THR A 100 -5.89 -12.22 -24.74
N ILE A 101 -5.96 -13.51 -25.09
CA ILE A 101 -6.64 -14.03 -26.28
C ILE A 101 -8.01 -13.36 -26.52
N GLY A 102 -8.77 -13.08 -25.45
CA GLY A 102 -10.05 -12.36 -25.53
C GLY A 102 -9.97 -10.94 -26.13
N LYS A 103 -8.88 -10.20 -25.91
CA LYS A 103 -8.66 -8.87 -26.49
C LYS A 103 -8.25 -8.94 -27.97
N VAL A 104 -7.43 -9.94 -28.34
CA VAL A 104 -6.97 -10.13 -29.73
C VAL A 104 -8.08 -10.63 -30.67
N PHE A 105 -9.12 -11.33 -30.15
CA PHE A 105 -10.26 -11.80 -30.94
C PHE A 105 -11.52 -10.89 -30.89
N THR A 106 -11.37 -9.59 -30.62
CA THR A 106 -12.45 -8.57 -30.71
C THR A 106 -12.89 -8.25 -32.15
N GLY A 107 -12.32 -8.92 -33.16
CA GLY A 107 -12.72 -8.76 -34.55
C GLY A 107 -14.12 -9.29 -34.85
N ASP A 108 -15.09 -8.37 -34.86
CA ASP A 108 -16.44 -8.49 -35.42
C ASP A 108 -16.37 -8.83 -36.91
N GLY A 109 -16.55 -10.11 -37.22
CA GLY A 109 -16.84 -10.58 -38.57
C GLY A 109 -18.07 -11.46 -38.49
N LEU A 110 -19.05 -11.24 -39.37
CA LEU A 110 -20.37 -11.89 -39.43
C LEU A 110 -20.36 -13.43 -39.60
N VAL A 111 -19.19 -14.08 -39.45
CA VAL A 111 -19.04 -15.53 -39.52
C VAL A 111 -18.03 -15.98 -38.46
N THR A 112 -18.49 -16.69 -37.43
CA THR A 112 -17.62 -17.38 -36.48
C THR A 112 -16.98 -18.57 -37.19
N SER A 113 -15.64 -18.60 -37.28
CA SER A 113 -14.93 -19.77 -37.78
C SER A 113 -14.92 -20.86 -36.70
N PRO A 114 -15.07 -22.15 -37.04
CA PRO A 114 -14.89 -23.26 -36.11
C PRO A 114 -13.54 -23.24 -35.37
N VAL A 115 -12.49 -22.69 -35.98
CA VAL A 115 -11.19 -22.49 -35.33
C VAL A 115 -11.29 -21.44 -34.21
N LYS A 116 -12.03 -20.36 -34.45
CA LYS A 116 -12.19 -19.25 -33.50
C LYS A 116 -13.01 -19.66 -32.29
N GLU A 117 -14.12 -20.37 -32.48
CA GLU A 117 -14.96 -20.87 -31.38
C GLU A 117 -14.18 -21.84 -30.49
N TRP A 118 -13.45 -22.77 -31.11
CA TRP A 118 -12.62 -23.72 -30.39
C TRP A 118 -11.51 -23.03 -29.56
N ALA A 119 -10.85 -22.02 -30.13
CA ALA A 119 -9.84 -21.25 -29.42
C ALA A 119 -10.44 -20.48 -28.23
N ARG A 120 -11.64 -19.90 -28.40
CA ARG A 120 -12.37 -19.20 -27.33
C ARG A 120 -12.78 -20.17 -26.22
N LEU A 121 -13.26 -21.36 -26.56
CA LEU A 121 -13.63 -22.39 -25.59
C LEU A 121 -12.42 -22.82 -24.75
N ASN A 122 -11.32 -23.21 -25.41
CA ASN A 122 -10.11 -23.63 -24.69
C ASN A 122 -9.54 -22.51 -23.80
N PHE A 123 -9.60 -21.26 -24.26
CA PHE A 123 -9.20 -20.12 -23.46
C PHE A 123 -10.10 -19.95 -22.22
N ALA A 124 -11.42 -19.99 -22.40
CA ALA A 124 -12.37 -19.90 -21.28
C ALA A 124 -12.16 -21.03 -20.25
N LEU A 125 -11.97 -22.27 -20.72
CA LEU A 125 -11.66 -23.41 -19.84
C LEU A 125 -10.34 -23.20 -19.09
N SER A 126 -9.30 -22.71 -19.76
CA SER A 126 -8.00 -22.42 -19.14
C SER A 126 -8.13 -21.36 -18.04
N GLN A 127 -8.93 -20.31 -18.26
CA GLN A 127 -9.20 -19.28 -17.26
C GLN A 127 -10.02 -19.80 -16.07
N GLU A 128 -11.07 -20.58 -16.32
CA GLU A 128 -11.89 -21.15 -15.26
C GLU A 128 -11.09 -22.11 -14.38
N LEU A 129 -10.23 -22.95 -14.98
CA LEU A 129 -9.34 -23.83 -14.22
C LEU A 129 -8.26 -23.05 -13.46
N SER A 130 -7.68 -22.00 -14.07
CA SER A 130 -6.71 -21.13 -13.38
C SER A 130 -7.33 -20.49 -12.15
N LYS A 131 -8.58 -20.02 -12.25
CA LYS A 131 -9.36 -19.48 -11.13
C LYS A 131 -9.66 -20.54 -10.07
N MET A 132 -10.07 -21.74 -10.48
CA MET A 132 -10.40 -22.84 -9.57
C MET A 132 -9.16 -23.30 -8.79
N VAL A 133 -8.02 -23.49 -9.45
CA VAL A 133 -6.77 -23.87 -8.78
C VAL A 133 -6.26 -22.73 -7.89
N SER A 134 -6.38 -21.46 -8.32
CA SER A 134 -6.01 -20.31 -7.48
C SER A 134 -6.91 -20.13 -6.25
N SER A 135 -8.12 -20.70 -6.25
CA SER A 135 -9.01 -20.68 -5.08
C SER A 135 -8.58 -21.62 -3.95
N ILE A 136 -7.63 -22.52 -4.22
CA ILE A 136 -7.08 -23.43 -3.22
C ILE A 136 -6.30 -22.62 -2.17
N PRO A 137 -6.58 -22.78 -0.86
CA PRO A 137 -5.87 -22.05 0.18
C PRO A 137 -4.36 -22.26 0.10
N GLY A 138 -3.61 -21.15 0.12
CA GLY A 138 -2.15 -21.16 0.04
C GLY A 138 -1.58 -21.09 -1.39
N VAL A 139 -2.41 -21.25 -2.42
CA VAL A 139 -2.02 -20.95 -3.82
C VAL A 139 -2.14 -19.44 -4.03
N VAL A 140 -1.04 -18.80 -4.41
CA VAL A 140 -0.95 -17.35 -4.65
C VAL A 140 -1.35 -17.03 -6.09
N LEU A 141 -0.94 -17.90 -7.02
CA LEU A 141 -1.24 -17.79 -8.43
C LEU A 141 -1.24 -19.19 -9.04
N ALA A 142 -2.23 -19.50 -9.87
CA ALA A 142 -2.20 -20.66 -10.73
C ALA A 142 -2.51 -20.26 -12.18
N GLU A 143 -1.70 -20.79 -13.08
CA GLU A 143 -1.88 -20.66 -14.53
C GLU A 143 -1.99 -22.05 -15.13
N VAL A 144 -3.11 -22.29 -15.81
CA VAL A 144 -3.43 -23.56 -16.45
C VAL A 144 -3.46 -23.35 -17.95
N GLN A 145 -2.63 -24.11 -18.67
CA GLN A 145 -2.61 -24.14 -20.13
C GLN A 145 -3.09 -25.50 -20.62
N ILE A 146 -4.13 -25.50 -21.46
CA ILE A 146 -4.69 -26.71 -22.05
C ILE A 146 -4.13 -26.89 -23.46
N ALA A 147 -3.50 -28.04 -23.69
CA ALA A 147 -3.12 -28.53 -25.02
C ALA A 147 -4.16 -29.56 -25.47
N ASN A 148 -5.26 -29.04 -26.02
CA ASN A 148 -6.29 -29.83 -26.67
C ASN A 148 -5.98 -29.85 -28.18
N PRO A 149 -5.79 -31.01 -28.82
CA PRO A 149 -5.67 -31.09 -30.27
C PRO A 149 -7.05 -31.22 -30.94
N ARG A 150 -7.21 -30.67 -32.15
CA ARG A 150 -8.46 -30.77 -32.94
C ARG A 150 -8.23 -31.60 -34.19
N LYS A 151 -9.25 -32.36 -34.62
CA LYS A 151 -9.28 -32.94 -35.98
C LYS A 151 -9.25 -31.82 -37.02
N THR A 152 -8.33 -31.92 -37.96
CA THR A 152 -8.33 -31.06 -39.16
C THR A 152 -8.90 -31.82 -40.34
N THR A 153 -8.71 -33.13 -40.39
CA THR A 153 -9.31 -34.06 -41.35
C THR A 153 -10.03 -35.20 -40.65
N PRO A 154 -11.00 -35.88 -41.31
CA PRO A 154 -11.71 -37.02 -40.73
C PRO A 154 -10.81 -38.20 -40.35
N PHE A 155 -9.64 -38.31 -40.99
CA PHE A 155 -8.69 -39.42 -40.82
C PHE A 155 -7.57 -39.10 -39.82
N ASP A 156 -7.53 -37.88 -39.27
CA ASP A 156 -6.51 -37.53 -38.28
C ASP A 156 -6.71 -38.32 -36.99
N GLU A 157 -5.66 -39.01 -36.58
CA GLU A 157 -5.54 -39.55 -35.22
C GLU A 157 -5.23 -38.38 -34.28
N VAL A 158 -6.13 -38.14 -33.32
CA VAL A 158 -6.02 -37.02 -32.39
C VAL A 158 -5.30 -37.51 -31.15
N PRO A 159 -4.12 -36.94 -30.81
CA PRO A 159 -3.46 -37.32 -29.57
C PRO A 159 -4.35 -36.97 -28.37
N PRO A 160 -4.23 -37.68 -27.25
CA PRO A 160 -5.02 -37.36 -26.06
C PRO A 160 -4.68 -35.93 -25.60
N PRO A 161 -5.68 -35.16 -25.13
CA PRO A 161 -5.45 -33.83 -24.59
C PRO A 161 -4.51 -33.88 -23.39
N SER A 162 -3.79 -32.80 -23.17
CA SER A 162 -2.86 -32.63 -22.05
C SER A 162 -2.99 -31.24 -21.44
N ALA A 163 -2.53 -31.09 -20.20
CA ALA A 163 -2.58 -29.82 -19.49
C ALA A 163 -1.28 -29.57 -18.73
N SER A 164 -0.91 -28.31 -18.62
CA SER A 164 0.22 -27.84 -17.81
C SER A 164 -0.29 -26.85 -16.78
N VAL A 165 0.09 -27.06 -15.53
CA VAL A 165 -0.26 -26.19 -14.41
C VAL A 165 1.01 -25.63 -13.81
N LEU A 166 1.12 -24.31 -13.79
CA LEU A 166 2.10 -23.59 -13.00
C LEU A 166 1.39 -23.03 -11.77
N ALA A 167 1.82 -23.44 -10.58
CA ALA A 167 1.25 -22.95 -9.32
C ALA A 167 2.35 -22.31 -8.46
N ILE A 168 2.17 -21.05 -8.12
CA ILE A 168 2.96 -20.34 -7.10
C ILE A 168 2.24 -20.51 -5.78
N VAL A 169 2.91 -21.10 -4.79
CA VAL A 169 2.29 -21.52 -3.53
C VAL A 169 3.12 -21.03 -2.36
N ASN A 170 2.47 -20.58 -1.30
CA ASN A 170 3.14 -20.25 -0.05
C ASN A 170 3.86 -21.49 0.48
N ARG A 171 5.14 -21.37 0.87
CA ARG A 171 5.93 -22.51 1.35
C ARG A 171 5.27 -23.27 2.50
N SER A 172 4.58 -22.57 3.40
CA SER A 172 3.83 -23.16 4.52
C SER A 172 2.64 -24.02 4.10
N ALA A 173 2.10 -23.82 2.89
CA ALA A 173 0.95 -24.57 2.37
C ALA A 173 1.36 -25.75 1.45
N VAL A 174 2.64 -25.86 1.08
CA VAL A 174 3.12 -26.94 0.22
C VAL A 174 3.12 -28.26 1.00
N THR A 175 2.16 -29.12 0.67
CA THR A 175 2.00 -30.47 1.24
C THR A 175 2.28 -31.51 0.16
N ALA A 176 2.70 -32.72 0.55
CA ALA A 176 2.89 -33.84 -0.38
C ALA A 176 1.63 -34.15 -1.24
N GLU A 177 0.45 -33.91 -0.68
CA GLU A 177 -0.86 -34.12 -1.32
C GLU A 177 -1.28 -33.00 -2.28
N LEU A 178 -0.61 -31.85 -2.26
CA LEU A 178 -1.05 -30.69 -3.06
C LEU A 178 -0.94 -30.98 -4.56
N VAL A 179 0.19 -31.52 -5.00
CA VAL A 179 0.42 -31.83 -6.42
C VAL A 179 -0.55 -32.91 -6.93
N PRO A 180 -0.74 -34.05 -6.26
CA PRO A 180 -1.74 -35.05 -6.65
C PRO A 180 -3.16 -34.49 -6.73
N ARG A 181 -3.57 -33.64 -5.77
CA ARG A 181 -4.91 -33.03 -5.75
C ARG A 181 -5.13 -32.06 -6.89
N ILE A 182 -4.18 -31.17 -7.17
CA ILE A 182 -4.26 -30.25 -8.31
C ILE A 182 -4.33 -31.06 -9.61
N ARG A 183 -3.47 -32.07 -9.75
CA ARG A 183 -3.45 -32.94 -10.94
C ARG A 183 -4.79 -33.65 -11.15
N GLN A 184 -5.37 -34.21 -10.09
CA GLN A 184 -6.65 -34.90 -10.14
C GLN A 184 -7.80 -33.95 -10.48
N LEU A 185 -7.84 -32.77 -9.86
CA LEU A 185 -8.82 -31.74 -10.14
C LEU A 185 -8.79 -31.33 -11.61
N VAL A 186 -7.60 -31.06 -12.17
CA VAL A 186 -7.47 -30.65 -13.57
C VAL A 186 -7.82 -31.79 -14.52
N ALA A 187 -7.38 -33.02 -14.24
CA ALA A 187 -7.68 -34.19 -15.07
C ALA A 187 -9.20 -34.48 -15.15
N HIS A 188 -9.94 -34.30 -14.06
CA HIS A 188 -11.38 -34.49 -14.03
C HIS A 188 -12.18 -33.33 -14.65
N SER A 189 -11.54 -32.19 -14.88
CA SER A 189 -12.22 -31.01 -15.41
C SER A 189 -12.09 -30.85 -16.92
N ILE A 190 -11.26 -31.68 -17.58
CA ILE A 190 -11.06 -31.66 -19.03
C ILE A 190 -11.47 -33.03 -19.59
N GLU A 191 -12.30 -33.02 -20.62
CA GLU A 191 -12.75 -34.25 -21.27
C GLU A 191 -11.57 -35.05 -21.84
N ASN A 192 -11.56 -36.36 -21.57
CA ASN A 192 -10.58 -37.32 -22.11
C ASN A 192 -9.11 -37.03 -21.78
N VAL A 193 -8.82 -36.22 -20.76
CA VAL A 193 -7.46 -36.04 -20.24
C VAL A 193 -7.12 -37.17 -19.29
N GLN A 194 -5.97 -37.81 -19.52
CA GLN A 194 -5.41 -38.80 -18.59
C GLN A 194 -4.63 -38.11 -17.46
N TYR A 195 -4.66 -38.68 -16.27
CA TYR A 195 -3.98 -38.15 -15.09
C TYR A 195 -2.48 -37.92 -15.35
N GLU A 196 -1.84 -38.83 -16.08
CA GLU A 196 -0.42 -38.81 -16.43
C GLU A 196 -0.08 -37.71 -17.45
N LYS A 197 -1.07 -37.16 -18.15
CA LYS A 197 -0.92 -36.08 -19.14
C LYS A 197 -1.10 -34.69 -18.54
N VAL A 198 -1.21 -34.59 -17.22
CA VAL A 198 -1.29 -33.32 -16.49
C VAL A 198 0.04 -33.06 -15.77
N GLY A 199 0.83 -32.16 -16.35
CA GLY A 199 2.05 -31.64 -15.75
C GLY A 199 1.72 -30.60 -14.70
N VAL A 200 2.27 -30.73 -13.49
CA VAL A 200 2.08 -29.75 -12.41
C VAL A 200 3.45 -29.34 -11.89
N VAL A 201 3.73 -28.04 -11.94
CA VAL A 201 4.93 -27.42 -11.41
C VAL A 201 4.52 -26.51 -10.27
N VAL A 202 5.02 -26.80 -9.06
CA VAL A 202 4.78 -25.97 -7.87
C VAL A 202 6.05 -25.21 -7.54
N LEU A 203 5.93 -23.88 -7.49
CA LEU A 203 6.98 -22.98 -7.06
C LEU A 203 6.67 -22.48 -5.64
N PRO A 204 7.40 -22.95 -4.62
CA PRO A 204 7.24 -22.44 -3.28
C PRO A 204 7.82 -21.03 -3.17
N VAL A 205 7.02 -20.09 -2.71
CA VAL A 205 7.45 -18.72 -2.35
C VAL A 205 7.33 -18.55 -0.84
N ASP A 206 8.39 -17.99 -0.24
CA ASP A 206 8.34 -17.49 1.12
C ASP A 206 7.84 -16.06 1.07
N PRO A 207 6.72 -15.70 1.73
CA PRO A 207 6.44 -14.30 1.96
C PRO A 207 7.60 -13.72 2.77
N PRO A 208 8.10 -12.51 2.43
CA PRO A 208 9.09 -11.86 3.26
C PRO A 208 8.59 -11.80 4.72
N PRO A 209 9.45 -11.98 5.73
CA PRO A 209 8.99 -11.90 7.10
C PRO A 209 8.41 -10.50 7.36
N PRO A 210 7.23 -10.39 7.99
CA PRO A 210 6.71 -9.07 8.37
C PRO A 210 7.74 -8.40 9.30
N PRO A 211 7.93 -7.08 9.20
CA PRO A 211 8.87 -6.39 10.05
C PRO A 211 8.45 -6.59 11.51
N THR A 212 9.39 -7.05 12.33
CA THR A 212 9.21 -7.09 13.78
C THR A 212 9.15 -5.65 14.27
N ILE A 213 7.97 -5.21 14.71
CA ILE A 213 7.78 -3.90 15.34
C ILE A 213 8.50 -3.95 16.69
N GLU A 214 9.77 -3.59 16.69
CA GLU A 214 10.55 -3.43 17.90
C GLU A 214 10.15 -2.10 18.56
N PHE A 215 9.64 -2.19 19.77
CA PHE A 215 9.39 -1.03 20.62
C PHE A 215 10.60 -0.78 21.50
N VAL A 216 11.18 0.40 21.40
CA VAL A 216 12.18 0.90 22.34
C VAL A 216 11.47 1.73 23.41
N SER A 217 11.79 1.46 24.69
CA SER A 217 11.26 2.25 25.80
C SER A 217 12.14 3.47 26.01
N LEU A 218 11.59 4.66 25.78
CA LEU A 218 12.24 5.92 26.14
C LEU A 218 11.45 6.55 27.29
N GLY A 219 12.03 6.59 28.49
CA GLY A 219 11.41 7.25 29.65
C GLY A 219 10.04 6.68 30.06
N GLY A 220 9.81 5.38 29.86
CA GLY A 220 8.55 4.70 30.21
C GLY A 220 7.48 4.72 29.12
N VAL A 221 7.73 5.37 27.97
CA VAL A 221 6.86 5.32 26.79
C VAL A 221 7.45 4.37 25.77
N ALA A 222 6.65 3.41 25.28
CA ALA A 222 7.03 2.52 24.20
C ALA A 222 6.93 3.27 22.86
N ILE A 223 8.05 3.40 22.13
CA ILE A 223 8.15 4.09 20.84
C ILE A 223 8.63 3.10 19.78
N ARG A 224 8.04 3.17 18.57
CA ARG A 224 8.46 2.38 17.41
C ARG A 224 9.91 2.73 17.03
N LYS A 225 10.77 1.72 16.92
CA LYS A 225 12.17 1.86 16.47
C LYS A 225 12.21 2.57 15.10
N GLY A 226 13.03 3.62 14.97
CA GLY A 226 13.03 4.52 13.80
C GLY A 226 12.19 5.81 13.94
N GLY A 227 11.30 5.89 14.93
CA GLY A 227 10.60 7.13 15.32
C GLY A 227 11.26 7.85 16.51
N GLU A 228 12.35 7.31 17.03
CA GLU A 228 13.00 7.74 18.27
C GLU A 228 13.51 9.18 18.23
N GLU A 229 14.14 9.61 17.13
CA GLU A 229 14.58 11.01 16.98
C GLU A 229 13.39 11.98 16.94
N ARG A 230 12.32 11.63 16.21
CA ARG A 230 11.09 12.42 16.14
C ARG A 230 10.40 12.50 17.50
N ALA A 231 10.39 11.39 18.26
CA ALA A 231 9.78 11.33 19.58
C ALA A 231 10.57 12.12 20.64
N VAL A 232 11.91 12.05 20.63
CA VAL A 232 12.78 12.87 21.48
C VAL A 232 12.59 14.36 21.18
N LEU A 233 12.55 14.73 19.89
CA LEU A 233 12.31 16.10 19.44
C LEU A 233 10.91 16.60 19.87
N LEU A 234 9.87 15.79 19.73
CA LEU A 234 8.52 16.14 20.17
C LEU A 234 8.44 16.30 21.69
N ALA A 235 9.02 15.37 22.46
CA ALA A 235 9.07 15.46 23.91
C ALA A 235 9.84 16.72 24.37
N GLY A 236 10.96 17.01 23.73
CA GLY A 236 11.72 18.25 23.93
C GLY A 236 10.90 19.50 23.60
N GLY A 237 10.16 19.49 22.50
CA GLY A 237 9.25 20.56 22.09
C GLY A 237 8.14 20.83 23.12
N ILE A 238 7.52 19.77 23.65
CA ILE A 238 6.50 19.88 24.71
C ILE A 238 7.10 20.43 26.01
N ALA A 239 8.31 20.00 26.39
CA ALA A 239 9.00 20.52 27.56
C ALA A 239 9.33 22.02 27.44
N VAL A 240 9.80 22.46 26.27
CA VAL A 240 10.05 23.89 26.02
C VAL A 240 8.73 24.67 26.01
N PHE A 241 7.67 24.13 25.41
CA PHE A 241 6.36 24.77 25.36
C PHE A 241 5.76 25.00 26.76
N SER A 242 5.83 23.99 27.63
CA SER A 242 5.35 24.09 29.01
C SER A 242 6.15 25.12 29.83
N LEU A 243 7.48 25.21 29.64
CA LEU A 243 8.31 26.24 30.25
C LEU A 243 7.95 27.66 29.79
N VAL A 244 7.73 27.86 28.49
CA VAL A 244 7.36 29.16 27.92
C VAL A 244 5.98 29.62 28.42
N LEU A 245 5.00 28.70 28.47
CA LEU A 245 3.68 28.99 29.03
C LEU A 245 3.74 29.35 30.51
N GLY A 246 4.53 28.60 31.30
CA GLY A 246 4.75 28.89 32.71
C GLY A 246 5.36 30.29 32.95
N ALA A 247 6.39 30.64 32.17
CA ALA A 247 7.02 31.95 32.26
C ALA A 247 6.07 33.09 31.85
N ALA A 248 5.25 32.89 30.81
CA ALA A 248 4.26 33.88 30.38
C ALA A 248 3.17 34.11 31.44
N ALA A 249 2.70 33.05 32.09
CA ALA A 249 1.74 33.13 33.20
C ALA A 249 2.32 33.83 34.43
N ALA A 250 3.58 33.55 34.79
CA ALA A 250 4.25 34.22 35.90
C ALA A 250 4.42 35.72 35.65
N LEU A 251 4.76 36.11 34.42
CA LEU A 251 4.90 37.52 34.03
C LEU A 251 3.55 38.26 34.03
N SER A 252 2.46 37.62 33.58
CA SER A 252 1.12 38.24 33.58
C SER A 252 0.55 38.41 34.99
N VAL A 253 0.77 37.44 35.88
CA VAL A 253 0.40 37.56 37.29
C VAL A 253 1.26 38.63 37.98
N GLY A 254 2.56 38.68 37.68
CA GLY A 254 3.47 39.68 38.24
C GLY A 254 3.10 41.12 37.87
N THR A 255 2.70 41.36 36.62
CA THR A 255 2.23 42.69 36.18
C THR A 255 0.86 43.04 36.76
N TYR A 256 -0.06 42.07 36.86
CA TYR A 256 -1.37 42.24 37.50
C TYR A 256 -1.27 42.58 39.00
N LEU A 257 -0.36 41.92 39.73
CA LEU A 257 -0.14 42.22 41.14
C LEU A 257 0.53 43.58 41.34
N ARG A 258 1.43 43.99 40.43
CA ARG A 258 2.07 45.31 40.47
C ARG A 258 1.09 46.45 40.18
N SER A 259 0.14 46.29 39.27
CA SER A 259 -0.90 47.31 39.02
C SER A 259 -1.81 47.49 40.23
N ARG A 260 -2.28 46.39 40.84
CA ARG A 260 -3.09 46.44 42.08
C ARG A 260 -2.35 47.05 43.28
N ARG A 261 -1.03 46.90 43.38
CA ARG A 261 -0.25 47.53 44.44
C ARG A 261 -0.14 49.05 44.24
N LYS A 262 -0.12 49.52 42.99
CA LYS A 262 -0.03 50.95 42.66
C LYS A 262 -1.35 51.69 42.94
N GLU A 263 -2.49 51.02 42.76
CA GLU A 263 -3.83 51.54 43.11
C GLU A 263 -4.08 51.62 44.62
N ARG A 264 -3.30 50.92 45.45
CA ARG A 264 -3.48 50.88 46.91
C ARG A 264 -2.61 51.89 47.67
N VAL A 265 -1.72 52.61 46.99
CA VAL A 265 -0.71 53.52 47.59
C VAL A 265 -0.86 54.97 47.07
N GLY A 266 -1.75 55.22 46.11
CA GLY A 266 -2.17 56.57 45.69
C GLY A 266 -3.53 56.89 46.27
#